data_AF-A0A938EBF8-F1
#
_entry.id   AF-A0A938EBF8-F1
#
_cell.length_a   1.000
_cell.length_b   1.000
_cell.length_c   1.000
_cell.angle_alpha   90.00
_cell.angle_beta   90.00
_cell.angle_gamma   90.00
#
_symmetry.space_group_name_H-M   'P 1'
#
loop_
_entity.id
_entity.type
_entity.pdbx_description
1 polymer ?
#
loop_
_entity_poly.entity_id
_entity_poly.type
_entity_poly.pdbx_seq_one_letter_code
_entity_poly.pdbx_strand_id
1 'polypeptide(L)'
;LGLVLVTAGVGYATTQISYLDTEIYFPVVDVNIDLHWVYFPFLFFVIAGTSNAVNLTDGVDGLAAGTATISLLTLLAIGAITWIRSGPVGGRSEEYLDTAIFAAAMIGGVIGFLWFNAFPAEVFMGDTGSMALGGAIATLAILTETEVLLVFIGGVFVFEAVTWMIQIATFKRTGRRVFLMVPIHHHFELKGWSETRITVRFWIVGAILCAMGFVLFYRYYLRFQL
;
A
#
# COMPACT_ATOMS: atom_id res chain seq x y z
N LEU A 1 -5.84 -23.66 -2.09
CA LEU A 1 -5.17 -24.75 -1.34
C LEU A 1 -3.68 -24.47 -1.14
N GLY A 2 -2.87 -24.30 -2.20
CA GLY A 2 -1.43 -24.00 -2.06
C GLY A 2 -1.11 -22.75 -1.23
N LEU A 3 -1.70 -21.59 -1.57
CA LEU A 3 -1.47 -20.34 -0.82
C LEU A 3 -1.91 -20.42 0.65
N VAL A 4 -3.02 -21.12 0.94
CA VAL A 4 -3.51 -21.33 2.31
C VAL A 4 -2.51 -22.14 3.14
N LEU A 5 -1.91 -23.18 2.54
CA LEU A 5 -0.88 -23.99 3.20
C LEU A 5 0.40 -23.21 3.43
N VAL A 6 0.80 -22.36 2.48
CA VAL A 6 1.95 -21.46 2.63
C VAL A 6 1.70 -20.45 3.75
N THR A 7 0.54 -19.78 3.77
CA THR A 7 0.17 -18.84 4.85
C THR A 7 0.14 -19.53 6.21
N ALA A 8 -0.41 -20.75 6.30
CA ALA A 8 -0.44 -21.51 7.55
C ALA A 8 0.97 -21.93 8.00
N GLY A 9 1.83 -22.37 7.06
CA GLY A 9 3.20 -22.76 7.35
C GLY A 9 4.08 -21.59 7.79
N VAL A 10 3.97 -20.45 7.10
CA VAL A 10 4.68 -19.22 7.47
C VAL A 10 4.17 -18.68 8.81
N GLY A 11 2.85 -18.65 9.01
CA GLY A 11 2.25 -18.22 10.28
C GLY A 11 2.68 -19.09 11.46
N TYR A 12 2.70 -20.41 11.28
CA TYR A 12 3.26 -21.30 12.30
C TYR A 12 4.73 -21.00 12.58
N ALA A 13 5.56 -20.85 11.54
CA ALA A 13 6.98 -20.55 11.71
C ALA A 13 7.22 -19.22 12.44
N THR A 14 6.48 -18.15 12.12
CA THR A 14 6.65 -16.84 12.76
C THR A 14 6.23 -16.84 14.23
N THR A 15 5.19 -17.60 14.63
CA THR A 15 4.84 -17.75 16.06
C THR A 15 5.95 -18.40 16.89
N GLN A 16 6.81 -19.24 16.29
CA GLN A 16 7.91 -19.89 17.00
C GLN A 16 9.13 -19.00 17.19
N ILE A 17 9.25 -17.92 16.39
CA ILE A 17 10.42 -17.03 16.39
C ILE A 17 10.13 -15.72 17.17
N SER A 18 8.89 -15.50 17.62
CA SER A 18 8.46 -14.41 18.53
C SER A 18 8.65 -12.96 18.01
N TYR A 19 8.66 -12.73 16.70
CA TYR A 19 8.99 -11.42 16.11
C TYR A 19 7.80 -10.53 15.72
N LEU A 20 6.55 -11.02 15.71
CA LEU A 20 5.40 -10.25 15.23
C LEU A 20 4.34 -10.13 16.31
N ASP A 21 4.01 -8.89 16.67
CA ASP A 21 2.81 -8.57 17.41
C ASP A 21 1.58 -8.91 16.54
N THR A 22 0.57 -9.51 17.17
CA THR A 22 -0.70 -9.88 16.52
C THR A 22 -1.81 -8.87 16.82
N GLU A 23 -1.48 -7.79 17.52
CA GLU A 23 -2.34 -6.63 17.72
C GLU A 23 -2.45 -5.77 16.46
N ILE A 24 -3.67 -5.34 16.15
CA ILE A 24 -3.93 -4.28 15.18
C ILE A 24 -4.44 -3.05 15.92
N TYR A 25 -3.73 -1.93 15.75
CA TYR A 25 -4.17 -0.65 16.29
C TYR A 25 -5.14 0.07 15.36
N PHE A 26 -6.29 0.48 15.91
CA PHE A 26 -7.28 1.32 15.24
C PHE A 26 -7.19 2.77 15.74
N PRO A 27 -6.58 3.70 14.99
CA PRO A 27 -6.16 5.02 15.50
C PRO A 27 -7.31 5.94 15.93
N VAL A 28 -8.46 5.90 15.24
CA VAL A 28 -9.57 6.83 15.50
C VAL A 28 -10.41 6.42 16.70
N VAL A 29 -10.55 5.11 16.91
CA VAL A 29 -11.31 4.53 18.03
C VAL A 29 -10.39 4.28 19.23
N ASP A 30 -9.07 4.31 19.00
CA ASP A 30 -8.03 4.10 19.98
C ASP A 30 -8.12 2.73 20.68
N VAL A 31 -8.29 1.68 19.86
CA VAL A 31 -8.44 0.30 20.30
C VAL A 31 -7.36 -0.56 19.65
N ASN A 32 -6.67 -1.35 20.46
CA ASN A 32 -5.87 -2.48 19.99
C ASN A 32 -6.74 -3.73 20.00
N ILE A 33 -6.73 -4.48 18.89
CA ILE A 33 -7.41 -5.75 18.78
C ILE A 33 -6.36 -6.83 18.50
N ASP A 34 -6.16 -7.73 19.45
CA ASP A 34 -5.34 -8.92 19.24
C ASP A 34 -6.08 -9.96 18.41
N LEU A 35 -5.63 -10.18 17.17
CA LEU A 35 -6.23 -11.14 16.26
C LEU A 35 -5.71 -12.57 16.45
N HIS A 36 -4.67 -12.80 17.25
CA HIS A 36 -4.03 -14.09 17.42
C HIS A 36 -3.78 -14.78 16.04
N TRP A 37 -4.24 -16.02 15.86
CA TRP A 37 -4.11 -16.76 14.60
C TRP A 37 -4.82 -16.14 13.40
N VAL A 38 -5.82 -15.28 13.61
CA VAL A 38 -6.54 -14.58 12.52
C VAL A 38 -5.65 -13.50 11.88
N TYR A 39 -4.59 -13.08 12.56
CA TYR A 39 -3.62 -12.12 12.04
C TYR A 39 -2.94 -12.63 10.75
N PHE A 40 -2.59 -13.92 10.65
CA PHE A 40 -1.88 -14.44 9.47
C PHE A 40 -2.73 -14.46 8.19
N PRO A 41 -4.00 -14.91 8.22
CA PRO A 41 -4.92 -14.67 7.11
C PRO A 41 -5.09 -13.19 6.78
N PHE A 42 -5.15 -12.31 7.80
CA PHE A 42 -5.24 -10.88 7.58
C PHE A 42 -4.01 -10.33 6.83
N LEU A 43 -2.78 -10.67 7.26
CA LEU A 43 -1.54 -10.30 6.57
C LEU A 43 -1.52 -10.79 5.12
N PHE A 44 -2.01 -12.02 4.88
CA PHE A 44 -2.16 -12.54 3.53
C PHE A 44 -3.09 -11.64 2.68
N PHE A 45 -4.23 -11.22 3.22
CA PHE A 45 -5.13 -10.29 2.53
C PHE A 45 -4.52 -8.91 2.31
N VAL A 46 -3.75 -8.39 3.28
CA VAL A 46 -3.04 -7.11 3.14
C VAL A 46 -2.02 -7.20 2.00
N ILE A 47 -1.16 -8.22 1.98
CA ILE A 47 -0.12 -8.40 0.97
C ILE A 47 -0.76 -8.70 -0.39
N ALA A 48 -1.58 -9.74 -0.49
CA ALA A 48 -2.20 -10.13 -1.75
C ALA A 48 -3.13 -9.03 -2.28
N GLY A 49 -3.92 -8.41 -1.40
CA GLY A 49 -4.81 -7.32 -1.77
C GLY A 49 -4.05 -6.12 -2.32
N THR A 50 -2.98 -5.68 -1.64
CA THR A 50 -2.17 -4.54 -2.09
C THR A 50 -1.42 -4.85 -3.39
N SER A 51 -0.80 -6.03 -3.51
CA SER A 51 -0.14 -6.47 -4.77
C SER A 51 -1.10 -6.47 -5.96
N ASN A 52 -2.31 -7.03 -5.80
CA ASN A 52 -3.30 -7.03 -6.87
C ASN A 52 -3.85 -5.62 -7.14
N ALA A 53 -4.02 -4.78 -6.11
CA ALA A 53 -4.49 -3.41 -6.28
C ALA A 53 -3.48 -2.53 -7.07
N VAL A 54 -2.18 -2.66 -6.78
CA VAL A 54 -1.12 -1.98 -7.53
C VAL A 54 -1.07 -2.50 -8.97
N ASN A 55 -1.17 -3.82 -9.17
CA ASN A 55 -1.25 -4.43 -10.51
C ASN A 55 -2.47 -3.93 -11.31
N LEU A 56 -3.64 -3.81 -10.69
CA LEU A 56 -4.83 -3.21 -11.34
C LEU A 56 -4.62 -1.74 -11.71
N THR A 57 -3.76 -1.01 -11.01
CA THR A 57 -3.50 0.41 -11.24
C THR A 57 -2.45 0.64 -12.34
N ASP A 58 -1.69 -0.39 -12.71
CA ASP A 58 -0.68 -0.38 -13.79
C ASP A 58 -1.32 -0.50 -15.19
N GLY A 59 -2.33 0.33 -15.45
CA GLY A 59 -3.07 0.37 -16.73
C GLY A 59 -2.85 1.65 -17.55
N VAL A 60 -2.18 2.66 -16.97
CA VAL A 60 -1.90 3.97 -17.58
C VAL A 60 -0.47 4.39 -17.27
N ASP A 61 0.21 4.96 -18.26
CA ASP A 61 1.60 5.43 -18.16
C ASP A 61 1.85 6.32 -16.93
N GLY A 62 2.81 5.92 -16.10
CA GLY A 62 3.22 6.60 -14.87
C GLY A 62 2.24 6.53 -13.71
N LEU A 63 1.03 5.98 -13.88
CA LEU A 63 0.00 6.00 -12.82
C LEU A 63 0.43 5.18 -11.61
N ALA A 64 0.75 3.90 -11.79
CA ALA A 64 1.18 3.02 -10.70
C ALA A 64 2.51 3.46 -10.09
N ALA A 65 3.52 3.77 -10.93
CA ALA A 65 4.84 4.18 -10.44
C ALA A 65 4.80 5.49 -9.63
N GLY A 66 4.07 6.50 -10.10
CA GLY A 66 3.99 7.78 -9.38
C GLY A 66 3.17 7.69 -8.09
N THR A 67 2.03 6.98 -8.10
CA THR A 67 1.24 6.75 -6.87
C THR A 67 1.98 5.88 -5.86
N ALA A 68 2.75 4.88 -6.32
CA ALA A 68 3.60 4.06 -5.47
C ALA A 68 4.73 4.88 -4.84
N THR A 69 5.36 5.78 -5.62
CA THR A 69 6.40 6.68 -5.10
C THR A 69 5.87 7.54 -3.95
N ILE A 70 4.68 8.11 -4.08
CA ILE A 70 4.03 8.92 -3.03
C ILE A 70 3.73 8.07 -1.78
N SER A 71 3.24 6.84 -1.99
CA SER A 71 2.97 5.90 -0.90
C SER A 71 4.26 5.52 -0.14
N LEU A 72 5.31 5.17 -0.89
CA LEU A 72 6.63 4.82 -0.36
C LEU A 72 7.29 5.99 0.37
N LEU A 73 7.16 7.23 -0.13
CA LEU A 73 7.64 8.43 0.58
C LEU A 73 6.96 8.60 1.93
N THR A 74 5.67 8.28 2.01
CA THR A 74 4.91 8.33 3.27
C THR A 74 5.39 7.26 4.24
N LEU A 75 5.60 6.03 3.76
CA LEU A 75 6.13 4.92 4.56
C LEU A 75 7.59 5.15 5.00
N LEU A 76 8.40 5.77 4.14
CA LEU A 76 9.75 6.24 4.48
C LEU A 76 9.68 7.24 5.64
N ALA A 77 8.79 8.23 5.55
CA ALA A 77 8.64 9.23 6.60
C ALA A 77 8.16 8.61 7.92
N ILE A 78 7.21 7.65 7.85
CA ILE A 78 6.76 6.87 9.01
C ILE A 78 7.95 6.12 9.64
N GLY A 79 8.67 5.31 8.86
CA GLY A 79 9.82 4.53 9.33
C GLY A 79 10.96 5.40 9.90
N ALA A 80 11.25 6.53 9.26
CA ALA A 80 12.26 7.46 9.76
C ALA A 80 11.85 8.10 11.10
N ILE A 81 10.56 8.45 11.26
CA ILE A 81 10.05 9.05 12.51
C ILE A 81 9.97 8.01 13.63
N THR A 82 9.53 6.78 13.35
CA THR A 82 9.55 5.68 14.34
C THR A 82 10.99 5.41 14.77
N TRP A 83 11.95 5.34 13.85
CA TRP A 83 13.37 5.22 14.18
C TRP A 83 13.85 6.35 15.09
N ILE A 84 13.62 7.62 14.72
CA ILE A 84 14.06 8.78 15.51
C ILE A 84 13.50 8.74 16.94
N ARG A 85 12.28 8.24 17.11
CA ARG A 85 11.55 8.19 18.38
C ARG A 85 11.73 6.89 19.17
N SER A 86 12.33 5.86 18.58
CA SER A 86 12.54 4.56 19.23
C SER A 86 13.48 4.61 20.44
N GLY A 87 14.28 5.67 20.58
CA GLY A 87 15.19 5.83 21.72
C GLY A 87 16.12 7.03 21.60
N PRO A 88 16.99 7.24 22.60
CA PRO A 88 18.03 8.27 22.56
C PRO A 88 19.07 8.00 21.47
N VAL A 89 19.84 9.02 21.12
CA VAL A 89 20.93 8.90 20.14
C VAL A 89 21.91 7.81 20.61
N GLY A 90 22.11 6.78 19.77
CA GLY A 90 22.95 5.61 20.08
C GLY A 90 22.21 4.37 20.61
N GLY A 91 20.90 4.46 20.88
CA GLY A 91 20.06 3.33 21.31
C GLY A 91 18.77 3.20 20.52
N ARG A 92 18.75 3.68 19.27
CA ARG A 92 17.58 3.57 18.38
C ARG A 92 17.50 2.17 17.76
N SER A 93 16.29 1.72 17.44
CA SER A 93 16.07 0.43 16.79
C SER A 93 16.58 0.44 15.36
N GLU A 94 17.59 -0.38 15.07
CA GLU A 94 18.11 -0.56 13.70
C GLU A 94 17.05 -1.12 12.75
N GLU A 95 16.05 -1.87 13.25
CA GLU A 95 14.98 -2.45 12.43
C GLU A 95 14.12 -1.37 11.75
N TYR A 96 13.81 -0.28 12.47
CA TYR A 96 13.08 0.85 11.88
C TYR A 96 13.96 1.66 10.91
N LEU A 97 15.27 1.70 11.14
CA LEU A 97 16.20 2.33 10.20
C LEU A 97 16.29 1.54 8.89
N ASP A 98 16.45 0.22 8.98
CA ASP A 98 16.49 -0.69 7.82
C ASP A 98 15.20 -0.62 7.01
N THR A 99 14.05 -0.54 7.70
CA THR A 99 12.73 -0.34 7.07
C THR A 99 12.69 0.97 6.28
N ALA A 100 13.19 2.08 6.85
CA ALA A 100 13.28 3.36 6.17
C ALA A 100 14.26 3.32 4.99
N ILE A 101 15.44 2.71 5.15
CA ILE A 101 16.44 2.56 4.07
C ILE A 101 15.86 1.75 2.91
N PHE A 102 15.14 0.67 3.20
CA PHE A 102 14.47 -0.13 2.17
C PHE A 102 13.44 0.69 1.39
N ALA A 103 12.60 1.47 2.08
CA ALA A 103 11.65 2.37 1.43
C ALA A 103 12.37 3.40 0.53
N ALA A 104 13.49 3.99 1.00
CA ALA A 104 14.30 4.93 0.22
C ALA A 104 14.90 4.29 -1.04
N ALA A 105 15.42 3.07 -0.93
CA ALA A 105 15.96 2.31 -2.06
C ALA A 105 14.87 2.01 -3.11
N MET A 106 13.67 1.61 -2.65
CA MET A 106 12.52 1.40 -3.52
C MET A 106 12.09 2.68 -4.24
N ILE A 107 12.05 3.82 -3.55
CA ILE A 107 11.76 5.13 -4.15
C ILE A 107 12.77 5.43 -5.27
N GLY A 108 14.07 5.23 -5.03
CA GLY A 108 15.10 5.44 -6.05
C GLY A 108 14.87 4.58 -7.30
N GLY A 109 14.55 3.29 -7.11
CA GLY A 109 14.22 2.37 -8.20
C GLY A 109 12.97 2.78 -8.98
N VAL A 110 11.90 3.17 -8.28
CA VAL A 110 10.63 3.57 -8.91
C VAL A 110 10.74 4.91 -9.63
N ILE A 111 11.45 5.89 -9.07
CA ILE A 111 11.71 7.17 -9.74
C ILE A 111 12.57 6.94 -10.99
N GLY A 112 13.60 6.10 -10.91
CA GLY A 112 14.41 5.71 -12.06
C GLY A 112 13.58 5.04 -13.16
N PHE A 113 12.65 4.15 -12.78
CA PHE A 113 11.70 3.55 -13.71
C PHE A 113 10.71 4.57 -14.29
N LEU A 114 10.18 5.47 -13.46
CA LEU A 114 9.20 6.50 -13.86
C LEU A 114 9.77 7.44 -14.93
N TRP A 115 11.08 7.66 -14.95
CA TRP A 115 11.74 8.40 -16.03
C TRP A 115 11.41 7.84 -17.42
N PHE A 116 11.38 6.50 -17.55
CA PHE A 116 11.10 5.80 -18.80
C PHE A 116 9.63 5.40 -18.96
N ASN A 117 8.85 5.43 -17.88
CA ASN A 117 7.44 5.03 -17.88
C ASN A 117 6.46 6.22 -17.91
N ALA A 118 6.93 7.44 -17.66
CA ALA A 118 6.10 8.62 -17.81
C ALA A 118 5.64 8.78 -19.26
N PHE A 119 4.39 9.22 -19.46
CA PHE A 119 3.78 9.31 -20.78
C PHE A 119 4.60 10.18 -21.75
N PRO A 120 4.89 9.71 -22.99
CA PRO A 120 4.60 8.38 -23.52
C PRO A 120 5.62 7.32 -23.05
N ALA A 121 5.16 6.17 -22.51
CA ALA A 121 6.05 5.17 -21.92
C ALA A 121 6.96 4.46 -22.95
N GLU A 122 8.23 4.33 -22.58
CA GLU A 122 9.24 3.52 -23.28
C GLU A 122 9.34 2.11 -22.67
N VAL A 123 9.08 1.98 -21.37
CA VAL A 123 9.15 0.72 -20.62
C VAL A 123 7.89 0.51 -19.79
N PHE A 124 7.32 -0.69 -19.87
CA PHE A 124 6.17 -1.11 -19.07
C PHE A 124 6.61 -1.87 -17.82
N MET A 125 5.88 -1.68 -16.72
CA MET A 125 6.22 -2.27 -15.42
C MET A 125 5.91 -3.78 -15.39
N GLY A 126 4.76 -4.16 -15.91
CA GLY A 126 4.30 -5.55 -15.97
C GLY A 126 3.98 -6.14 -14.60
N ASP A 127 3.55 -7.40 -14.60
CA ASP A 127 3.13 -8.09 -13.37
C ASP A 127 4.27 -8.21 -12.35
N THR A 128 5.50 -8.45 -12.83
CA THR A 128 6.68 -8.57 -11.97
C THR A 128 6.92 -7.31 -11.15
N GLY A 129 6.89 -6.13 -11.79
CA GLY A 129 7.14 -4.86 -11.11
C GLY A 129 5.98 -4.45 -10.21
N SER A 130 4.75 -4.55 -10.72
CA SER A 130 3.56 -4.07 -10.02
C SER A 130 3.21 -4.92 -8.80
N MET A 131 3.30 -6.25 -8.89
CA MET A 131 3.09 -7.13 -7.72
C MET A 131 4.18 -6.96 -6.67
N ALA A 132 5.44 -6.79 -7.09
CA ALA A 132 6.56 -6.52 -6.19
C ALA A 132 6.38 -5.18 -5.45
N LEU A 133 5.95 -4.13 -6.14
CA LEU A 133 5.67 -2.83 -5.52
C LEU A 133 4.54 -2.89 -4.51
N GLY A 134 3.42 -3.53 -4.84
CA GLY A 134 2.33 -3.68 -3.87
C GLY A 134 2.71 -4.57 -2.68
N GLY A 135 3.53 -5.59 -2.90
CA GLY A 135 4.06 -6.43 -1.82
C GLY A 135 5.00 -5.65 -0.90
N ALA A 136 5.88 -4.82 -1.46
CA ALA A 136 6.77 -3.95 -0.71
C ALA A 136 6.00 -2.91 0.12
N ILE A 137 5.00 -2.25 -0.47
CA ILE A 137 4.13 -1.29 0.23
C ILE A 137 3.39 -1.96 1.40
N ALA A 138 2.80 -3.14 1.16
CA ALA A 138 2.15 -3.92 2.21
C ALA A 138 3.12 -4.31 3.33
N THR A 139 4.31 -4.81 2.97
CA THR A 139 5.31 -5.25 3.93
C THR A 139 5.82 -4.09 4.78
N LEU A 140 6.11 -2.94 4.18
CA LEU A 140 6.50 -1.73 4.90
C LEU A 140 5.41 -1.27 5.87
N ALA A 141 4.15 -1.37 5.51
CA ALA A 141 3.05 -1.04 6.41
C ALA A 141 2.96 -2.02 7.59
N ILE A 142 3.20 -3.32 7.36
CA ILE A 142 3.22 -4.35 8.41
C ILE A 142 4.41 -4.12 9.37
N LEU A 143 5.61 -3.87 8.83
CA LEU A 143 6.82 -3.61 9.63
C LEU A 143 6.74 -2.31 10.44
N THR A 144 5.86 -1.40 10.06
CA THR A 144 5.61 -0.16 10.80
C THR A 144 4.32 -0.22 11.62
N GLU A 145 3.64 -1.37 11.66
CA GLU A 145 2.35 -1.57 12.33
C GLU A 145 1.27 -0.57 11.88
N THR A 146 1.33 -0.13 10.61
CA THR A 146 0.43 0.87 10.02
C THR A 146 -0.53 0.27 8.98
N GLU A 147 -0.89 -1.01 9.09
CA GLU A 147 -1.71 -1.72 8.11
C GLU A 147 -3.07 -1.05 7.89
N VAL A 148 -3.70 -0.54 8.96
CA VAL A 148 -4.97 0.19 8.87
C VAL A 148 -4.82 1.48 8.06
N LEU A 149 -3.66 2.13 8.11
CA LEU A 149 -3.38 3.35 7.34
C LEU A 149 -3.17 3.09 5.85
N LEU A 150 -3.02 1.84 5.40
CA LEU A 150 -2.96 1.52 3.97
C LEU A 150 -4.21 1.96 3.20
N VAL A 151 -5.37 2.08 3.87
CA VAL A 151 -6.59 2.64 3.24
C VAL A 151 -6.38 4.08 2.75
N PHE A 152 -5.47 4.82 3.40
CA PHE A 152 -5.08 6.18 3.02
C PHE A 152 -3.79 6.17 2.19
N ILE A 153 -2.73 5.51 2.69
CA ILE A 153 -1.41 5.48 2.05
C ILE A 153 -1.52 4.88 0.65
N GLY A 154 -2.18 3.73 0.51
CA GLY A 154 -2.48 3.09 -0.77
C GLY A 154 -3.83 3.51 -1.36
N GLY A 155 -4.41 4.63 -0.94
CA GLY A 155 -5.82 4.94 -1.19
C GLY A 155 -6.24 4.97 -2.66
N VAL A 156 -5.33 5.34 -3.58
CA VAL A 156 -5.57 5.24 -5.02
C VAL A 156 -5.70 3.78 -5.47
N PHE A 157 -4.76 2.92 -5.06
CA PHE A 157 -4.81 1.48 -5.33
C PHE A 157 -6.07 0.83 -4.74
N VAL A 158 -6.40 1.20 -3.50
CA VAL A 158 -7.62 0.72 -2.83
C VAL A 158 -8.86 1.13 -3.62
N PHE A 159 -8.94 2.36 -4.10
CA PHE A 159 -10.07 2.83 -4.88
C PHE A 159 -10.20 2.12 -6.23
N GLU A 160 -9.08 1.89 -6.92
CA GLU A 160 -9.02 1.08 -8.15
C GLU A 160 -9.53 -0.35 -7.91
N ALA A 161 -9.08 -1.00 -6.84
CA ALA A 161 -9.53 -2.35 -6.48
C ALA A 161 -11.00 -2.39 -6.06
N VAL A 162 -11.46 -1.43 -5.25
CA VAL A 162 -12.86 -1.38 -4.77
C VAL A 162 -13.83 -1.15 -5.92
N THR A 163 -13.52 -0.25 -6.84
CA THR A 163 -14.38 0.02 -8.01
C THR A 163 -14.47 -1.20 -8.92
N TRP A 164 -13.37 -1.93 -9.11
CA TRP A 164 -13.35 -3.21 -9.81
C TRP A 164 -14.23 -4.27 -9.13
N MET A 165 -14.12 -4.43 -7.80
CA MET A 165 -14.95 -5.37 -7.04
C MET A 165 -16.45 -5.03 -7.13
N ILE A 166 -16.81 -3.75 -6.98
CA ILE A 166 -18.20 -3.27 -7.10
C ILE A 166 -18.75 -3.59 -8.49
N GLN A 167 -17.97 -3.32 -9.53
CA GLN A 167 -18.38 -3.58 -10.91
C GLN A 167 -18.64 -5.06 -11.14
N ILE A 168 -17.72 -5.94 -10.72
CA ILE A 168 -17.88 -7.39 -10.90
C ILE A 168 -19.08 -7.92 -10.12
N ALA A 169 -19.24 -7.49 -8.86
CA ALA A 169 -20.36 -7.91 -8.03
C ALA A 169 -21.70 -7.49 -8.64
N THR A 170 -21.79 -6.26 -9.17
CA THR A 170 -23.03 -5.73 -9.76
C THR A 170 -23.33 -6.38 -11.10
N PHE A 171 -22.32 -6.55 -11.96
CA PHE A 171 -22.49 -7.17 -13.28
C PHE A 171 -22.91 -8.64 -13.16
N LYS A 172 -22.31 -9.40 -12.23
CA LYS A 172 -22.71 -10.79 -11.97
C LYS A 172 -24.14 -10.93 -11.45
N ARG A 173 -24.64 -9.96 -10.68
CA ARG A 173 -25.99 -10.00 -10.08
C ARG A 173 -27.08 -9.44 -10.99
N THR A 174 -26.80 -8.38 -11.73
CA THR A 174 -27.82 -7.60 -12.45
C THR A 174 -27.60 -7.53 -13.95
N GLY A 175 -26.42 -7.95 -14.46
CA GLY A 175 -26.00 -7.74 -15.84
C GLY A 175 -25.70 -6.29 -16.20
N ARG A 176 -25.82 -5.35 -15.25
CA ARG A 176 -25.62 -3.91 -15.47
C ARG A 176 -24.25 -3.47 -14.97
N ARG A 177 -23.66 -2.52 -15.69
CA ARG A 177 -22.37 -1.89 -15.37
C ARG A 177 -22.63 -0.61 -14.55
N VAL A 178 -21.88 -0.42 -13.46
CA VAL A 178 -21.93 0.80 -12.62
C VAL A 178 -21.00 1.87 -13.21
N PHE A 179 -19.77 1.47 -13.52
CA PHE A 179 -18.79 2.27 -14.23
C PHE A 179 -18.75 1.85 -15.70
N LEU A 180 -18.47 2.81 -16.59
CA LEU A 180 -18.30 2.57 -18.03
C LEU A 180 -17.28 1.44 -18.30
N MET A 181 -16.15 1.48 -17.59
CA MET A 181 -15.10 0.47 -17.56
C MET A 181 -14.43 0.48 -16.19
N VAL A 182 -13.85 -0.64 -15.78
CA VAL A 182 -13.00 -0.76 -14.60
C VAL A 182 -11.66 -1.38 -15.00
N PRO A 183 -10.54 -1.02 -14.34
CA PRO A 183 -10.44 -0.13 -13.18
C PRO A 183 -10.79 1.34 -13.47
N ILE A 184 -10.97 2.17 -12.44
CA ILE A 184 -11.66 3.46 -12.56
C ILE A 184 -10.89 4.49 -13.40
N HIS A 185 -9.58 4.36 -13.59
CA HIS A 185 -8.87 5.20 -14.56
C HIS A 185 -9.47 5.08 -15.97
N HIS A 186 -9.79 3.87 -16.46
CA HIS A 186 -10.44 3.68 -17.77
C HIS A 186 -11.85 4.27 -17.83
N HIS A 187 -12.55 4.37 -16.70
CA HIS A 187 -13.82 5.10 -16.63
C HIS A 187 -13.64 6.58 -16.99
N PHE A 188 -12.54 7.20 -16.56
CA PHE A 188 -12.22 8.60 -16.89
C PHE A 188 -11.72 8.77 -18.32
N GLU A 189 -10.98 7.79 -18.86
CA GLU A 189 -10.58 7.78 -20.28
C GLU A 189 -11.80 7.78 -21.19
N LEU A 190 -12.78 6.90 -20.93
CA LEU A 190 -14.03 6.86 -21.69
C LEU A 190 -14.89 8.11 -21.53
N LYS A 191 -14.64 8.92 -20.49
CA LYS A 191 -15.23 10.27 -20.32
C LYS A 191 -14.43 11.37 -21.03
N GLY A 192 -13.41 11.01 -21.81
CA GLY A 192 -12.61 11.94 -22.62
C GLY A 192 -11.48 12.63 -21.87
N TRP A 193 -11.02 12.09 -20.74
CA TRP A 193 -9.82 12.61 -20.08
C TRP A 193 -8.57 12.03 -20.74
N SER A 194 -7.53 12.84 -20.93
CA SER A 194 -6.23 12.35 -21.40
C SER A 194 -5.53 11.56 -20.30
N GLU A 195 -4.72 10.58 -20.69
CA GLU A 195 -3.92 9.74 -19.78
C GLU A 195 -3.10 10.60 -18.80
N THR A 196 -2.35 11.58 -19.31
CA THR A 196 -1.58 12.51 -18.45
C THR A 196 -2.46 13.25 -17.44
N ARG A 197 -3.69 13.64 -17.82
CA ARG A 197 -4.62 14.31 -16.91
C ARG A 197 -5.09 13.36 -15.81
N ILE A 198 -5.33 12.09 -16.13
CA ILE A 198 -5.71 11.06 -15.17
C ILE A 198 -4.54 10.81 -14.21
N THR A 199 -3.36 10.52 -14.74
CA THR A 199 -2.12 10.26 -13.97
C THR A 199 -1.85 11.38 -12.97
N VAL A 200 -1.75 12.63 -13.41
CA VAL A 200 -1.45 13.77 -12.52
C VAL A 200 -2.55 14.00 -11.48
N ARG A 201 -3.83 13.85 -11.84
CA ARG A 201 -4.94 14.02 -10.87
C ARG A 201 -4.95 12.92 -9.82
N PHE A 202 -4.66 11.69 -10.21
CA PHE A 202 -4.56 10.57 -9.28
C PHE A 202 -3.36 10.72 -8.36
N TRP A 203 -2.24 11.27 -8.85
CA TRP A 203 -1.09 11.63 -8.00
C TRP A 203 -1.46 12.71 -6.97
N ILE A 204 -2.18 13.76 -7.38
CA ILE A 204 -2.65 14.81 -6.45
C ILE A 204 -3.56 14.21 -5.38
N VAL A 205 -4.53 13.38 -5.75
CA VAL A 205 -5.41 12.70 -4.81
C VAL A 205 -4.62 11.76 -3.89
N GLY A 206 -3.69 10.98 -4.44
CA GLY A 206 -2.80 10.10 -3.68
C GLY A 206 -1.96 10.87 -2.67
N ALA A 207 -1.40 12.02 -3.04
CA ALA A 207 -0.64 12.88 -2.13
C ALA A 207 -1.50 13.44 -0.99
N ILE A 208 -2.74 13.85 -1.27
CA ILE A 208 -3.68 14.31 -0.24
C ILE A 208 -4.01 13.16 0.73
N LEU A 209 -4.33 11.97 0.21
CA LEU A 209 -4.65 10.81 1.03
C LEU A 209 -3.45 10.36 1.87
N CYS A 210 -2.26 10.33 1.30
CA CYS A 210 -1.01 10.07 2.01
C CYS A 210 -0.74 11.09 3.11
N ALA A 211 -0.94 12.39 2.85
CA ALA A 211 -0.81 13.43 3.87
C ALA A 211 -1.82 13.21 5.03
N MET A 212 -3.06 12.83 4.73
CA MET A 212 -4.04 12.46 5.75
C MET A 212 -3.60 11.24 6.56
N GLY A 213 -3.13 10.17 5.88
CA GLY A 213 -2.60 8.97 6.52
C GLY A 213 -1.42 9.29 7.44
N PHE A 214 -0.50 10.14 6.99
CA PHE A 214 0.64 10.60 7.79
C PHE A 214 0.21 11.45 9.01
N VAL A 215 -0.79 12.32 8.87
CA VAL A 215 -1.34 13.08 10.00
C VAL A 215 -1.99 12.15 11.03
N LEU A 216 -2.73 11.13 10.57
CA LEU A 216 -3.32 10.12 11.45
C LEU A 216 -2.22 9.30 12.17
N PHE A 217 -1.18 8.88 11.44
CA PHE A 217 0.01 8.27 12.02
C PHE A 217 0.59 9.16 13.13
N TYR A 218 0.91 10.41 12.80
CA TYR A 218 1.54 11.33 13.73
C TYR A 218 0.68 11.59 14.98
N ARG A 219 -0.65 11.61 14.82
CA ARG A 219 -1.56 11.89 15.93
C ARG A 219 -1.79 10.70 16.86
N TYR A 220 -1.86 9.49 16.31
CA TYR A 220 -2.39 8.33 17.04
C TYR A 220 -1.35 7.22 17.25
N TYR A 221 -0.50 6.95 16.27
CA TYR A 221 0.50 5.87 16.34
C TYR A 221 1.75 6.26 17.13
N LEU A 222 1.92 7.55 17.45
CA LEU A 222 2.99 8.00 18.34
C LEU A 222 2.71 7.69 19.82
N ARG A 223 1.90 6.67 20.08
CA ARG A 223 1.70 6.06 21.40
C ARG A 223 2.84 5.16 21.89
N PHE A 224 4.02 5.25 21.27
CA PHE A 224 5.26 5.37 22.05
C PHE A 224 5.29 6.73 22.79
N GLN A 225 4.25 7.03 23.57
CA GLN A 225 4.23 8.22 24.42
C GLN A 225 5.31 8.02 25.48
N LEU A 226 6.10 9.07 25.69
CA LEU A 226 7.08 9.22 26.77
C LEU A 226 6.58 8.66 28.11
#